data_AF-Q5DV76-F1
#
_entry.id   AF-Q5DV76-F1
#
_cell.length_a   1.000
_cell.length_b   1.000
_cell.length_c   1.000
_cell.angle_alpha   90.00
_cell.angle_beta   90.00
_cell.angle_gamma   90.00
#
_symmetry.space_group_name_H-M   'P 1'
#
loop_
_entity.id
_entity.type
_entity.pdbx_description
1 polymer ?
#
loop_
_entity_poly.entity_id
_entity_poly.type
_entity_poly.pdbx_seq_one_letter_code
_entity_poly.pdbx_strand_id
1 'polypeptide(L)' 'TSEQAVKIGTALIDDCGCNSTLLTEQPSYVMTCMQNVDAKTISVQ' A
#
# COMPACT_ATOMS: atom_id res chain seq x y z
N THR A 1 -5.10 1.05 17.83
CA THR A 1 -4.72 2.46 17.63
C THR A 1 -4.64 2.73 16.14
N SER A 2 -5.21 3.84 15.68
CA SER A 2 -5.28 4.23 14.27
C SER A 2 -3.89 4.34 13.61
N GLU A 3 -2.88 4.77 14.36
CA GLU A 3 -1.51 4.91 13.86
C GLU A 3 -0.86 3.57 13.51
N GLN A 4 -1.24 2.47 14.18
CA GLN A 4 -0.74 1.14 13.82
C GLN A 4 -1.30 0.67 12.48
N ALA A 5 -2.58 0.95 12.21
CA ALA A 5 -3.21 0.60 10.93
C ALA A 5 -2.55 1.35 9.77
N VAL A 6 -2.22 2.63 9.96
CA VAL A 6 -1.50 3.40 8.95
C VAL A 6 -0.13 2.79 8.68
N LYS A 7 0.66 2.49 9.72
CA LYS A 7 1.99 1.87 9.56
C LYS A 7 1.94 0.54 8.81
N ILE A 8 0.94 -0.30 9.11
CA ILE A 8 0.74 -1.59 8.43
C ILE A 8 0.37 -1.36 6.95
N GLY A 9 -0.54 -0.42 6.67
CA GLY A 9 -0.92 -0.07 5.29
C GLY A 9 0.26 0.47 4.48
N THR A 10 1.08 1.34 5.07
CA THR A 10 2.29 1.88 4.42
C THR A 10 3.30 0.77 4.12
N ALA A 11 3.52 -0.16 5.06
CA ALA A 11 4.40 -1.30 4.86
C ALA A 11 3.91 -2.23 3.75
N LEU A 12 2.60 -2.54 3.70
CA LEU A 12 2.00 -3.35 2.64
C LEU A 12 2.20 -2.70 1.25
N ILE A 13 2.03 -1.38 1.17
CA ILE A 13 2.23 -0.63 -0.07
C ILE A 13 3.68 -0.76 -0.56
N ASP A 14 4.65 -0.69 0.34
CA ASP A 14 6.07 -0.85 0.01
C ASP A 14 6.43 -2.31 -0.34
N ASP A 15 5.88 -3.29 0.39
CA ASP A 15 6.08 -4.72 0.13
C ASP A 15 5.54 -5.14 -1.24
N CYS A 16 4.48 -4.48 -1.69
CA CYS A 16 3.91 -4.69 -3.02
C CYS A 16 4.57 -3.83 -4.12
N GLY A 17 5.58 -3.03 -3.80
CA GLY A 17 6.31 -2.19 -4.76
C GLY A 17 5.57 -0.92 -5.20
N CYS A 18 4.49 -0.54 -4.52
CA CYS A 18 3.66 0.61 -4.85
C CYS A 18 4.08 1.87 -4.09
N ASN A 19 5.38 2.13 -3.95
CA ASN A 19 6.03 3.29 -3.32
C ASN A 19 5.12 4.18 -2.44
N SER A 20 5.13 3.91 -1.14
CA SER A 20 4.26 4.55 -0.16
C SER A 20 4.54 6.04 0.05
N THR A 21 5.73 6.54 -0.31
CA THR A 21 6.05 7.98 -0.21
C THR A 21 5.24 8.85 -1.17
N LEU A 22 4.75 8.26 -2.28
CA LEU A 22 3.85 8.94 -3.22
C LEU A 22 2.41 9.01 -2.73
N LEU A 23 2.06 8.42 -1.58
CA LEU A 23 0.69 8.43 -1.07
C LEU A 23 0.20 9.86 -0.75
N THR A 24 1.11 10.76 -0.37
CA THR A 24 0.81 12.18 -0.10
C THR A 24 0.82 13.06 -1.35
N GLU A 25 1.64 12.73 -2.35
CA GLU A 25 1.77 13.54 -3.58
C GLU A 25 0.84 13.07 -4.71
N GLN A 26 0.69 11.76 -4.87
CA GLN A 26 -0.08 11.10 -5.93
C GLN A 26 -0.84 9.87 -5.39
N PRO A 27 -1.86 10.07 -4.53
CA PRO A 27 -2.63 8.96 -3.95
C PRO A 27 -3.32 8.10 -5.01
N SER A 28 -3.78 8.71 -6.11
CA SER A 28 -4.42 8.00 -7.22
C SER A 28 -3.49 6.96 -7.88
N TYR A 29 -2.20 7.27 -7.99
CA TYR A 29 -1.21 6.37 -8.58
C TYR A 29 -0.97 5.16 -7.68
N VAL A 30 -0.74 5.42 -6.38
CA VAL A 30 -0.51 4.37 -5.38
C VAL A 30 -1.73 3.45 -5.22
N MET A 31 -2.94 4.02 -5.15
CA MET A 31 -4.17 3.23 -5.05
C MET A 31 -4.47 2.43 -6.33
N THR A 32 -4.06 2.91 -7.50
CA THR A 32 -4.18 2.15 -8.76
C THR A 32 -3.15 1.02 -8.79
N CYS A 33 -1.92 1.28 -8.36
CA CYS A 33 -0.88 0.24 -8.24
C CYS A 33 -1.34 -0.89 -7.30
N MET A 34 -1.83 -0.54 -6.11
CA MET A 34 -2.36 -1.50 -5.13
C MET A 34 -3.53 -2.34 -5.67
N GLN A 35 -4.40 -1.77 -6.50
CA GLN A 35 -5.49 -2.51 -7.14
C GLN A 35 -5.02 -3.49 -8.22
N ASN A 36 -3.85 -3.27 -8.82
CA ASN A 36 -3.25 -4.15 -9.81
C ASN A 36 -2.33 -5.21 -9.19
N VAL A 37 -2.05 -5.11 -7.88
CA VAL A 37 -1.27 -6.12 -7.15
C VAL A 37 -2.12 -7.38 -6.99
N ASP A 38 -1.51 -8.52 -7.26
CA ASP A 38 -2.17 -9.82 -7.17
C ASP A 38 -2.71 -10.05 -5.74
N ALA A 39 -4.00 -10.38 -5.64
CA ALA A 39 -4.67 -10.54 -4.35
C ALA A 39 -4.04 -11.61 -3.46
N LYS A 40 -3.30 -12.58 -4.04
CA LYS A 40 -2.58 -13.60 -3.29
C LYS A 40 -1.37 -13.02 -2.54
N THR A 41 -0.75 -11.96 -3.05
CA THR A 41 0.32 -11.21 -2.36
C THR A 41 -0.24 -10.44 -1.17
N ILE A 42 -1.44 -9.88 -1.30
CA ILE A 42 -2.13 -9.17 -0.21
C ILE A 42 -2.64 -10.15 0.86
N SER A 43 -3.05 -11.36 0.48
CA SER A 43 -3.67 -12.34 1.38
C SER A 43 -2.68 -13.12 2.28
N VAL A 44 -1.37 -12.94 2.12
CA VAL A 44 -0.33 -13.63 2.91
C VAL A 44 0.36 -12.73 3.94
N GLN A 45 0.04 -11.43 3.94
CA GLN A 45 0.41 -10.44 4.98
C GLN A 45 -0.75 -10.28 5.97
#